data_AF-A0A942QNB3-F1
#
_entry.id   AF-A0A942QNB3-F1
#
_cell.length_a   1.000
_cell.length_b   1.000
_cell.length_c   1.000
_cell.angle_alpha   90.00
_cell.angle_beta   90.00
_cell.angle_gamma   90.00
#
_symmetry.space_group_name_H-M   'P 1'
#
loop_
_entity.id
_entity.type
_entity.pdbx_description
1 polymer ?
#
loop_
_entity_poly.entity_id
_entity_poly.type
_entity_poly.pdbx_seq_one_letter_code
_entity_poly.pdbx_strand_id
1 'polypeptide(L)'
;KPHPDVAAGLRPGAVDARQLADSIVAPADPAALLAKVQEVWTMTSLLGFEALVRGVPVTCLGAPFYAGWGLTRDLGPRPDRRITRPDLAQLVHAALIGYPRYWDPVSRRPCPVEVALDRLAAGEIPHPGRMNRLLSRLQGRLAGYAHLWR
;
A
#
# COMPACT_ATOMS: atom_id res chain seq x y z
N LYS A 1 -6.64 -6.58 -10.51
CA LYS A 1 -5.58 -7.32 -9.78
C LYS A 1 -6.06 -7.63 -8.36
N PRO A 2 -6.16 -8.91 -7.96
CA PRO A 2 -6.51 -9.28 -6.58
C PRO A 2 -5.46 -8.81 -5.56
N HIS A 3 -5.90 -8.52 -4.33
CA HIS A 3 -4.99 -8.20 -3.23
C HIS A 3 -4.14 -9.43 -2.87
N PRO A 4 -2.82 -9.30 -2.60
CA PRO A 4 -1.95 -10.45 -2.32
C PRO A 4 -2.46 -11.31 -1.16
N ASP A 5 -2.89 -10.71 -0.05
CA ASP A 5 -3.45 -11.46 1.09
C ASP A 5 -4.74 -12.21 0.77
N VAL A 6 -5.56 -11.69 -0.16
CA VAL A 6 -6.78 -12.37 -0.62
C VAL A 6 -6.41 -13.54 -1.53
N ALA A 7 -5.45 -13.32 -2.44
CA ALA A 7 -4.94 -14.38 -3.31
C ALA A 7 -4.22 -15.50 -2.54
N ALA A 8 -3.57 -15.15 -1.42
CA ALA A 8 -2.92 -16.08 -0.51
C ALA A 8 -3.87 -16.74 0.51
N GLY A 9 -5.16 -16.38 0.51
CA GLY A 9 -6.16 -16.93 1.44
C GLY A 9 -6.00 -16.45 2.89
N LEU A 10 -5.20 -15.42 3.15
CA LEU A 10 -4.96 -14.85 4.48
C LEU A 10 -6.07 -13.90 4.93
N ARG A 11 -6.90 -13.40 4.00
CA ARG A 11 -7.99 -12.47 4.29
C ARG A 11 -9.21 -12.77 3.41
N PRO A 12 -10.46 -12.66 3.94
CA PRO A 12 -11.67 -12.69 3.12
C PRO A 12 -11.75 -11.47 2.19
N GLY A 13 -12.55 -11.57 1.12
CA GLY A 13 -12.71 -10.50 0.14
C GLY A 13 -12.38 -10.91 -1.31
N ALA A 14 -12.33 -12.20 -1.59
CA ALA A 14 -12.28 -12.69 -2.97
C ALA A 14 -13.60 -12.31 -3.67
N VAL A 15 -13.47 -11.72 -4.85
CA VAL A 15 -14.59 -11.38 -5.72
C VAL A 15 -14.41 -12.19 -7.00
N ASP A 16 -15.50 -12.78 -7.51
CA ASP A 16 -15.48 -13.35 -8.85
C ASP A 16 -15.44 -12.23 -9.89
N ALA A 17 -14.23 -11.85 -10.28
CA ALA A 17 -14.01 -10.76 -11.21
C ALA A 17 -14.09 -11.21 -12.68
N ARG A 18 -14.41 -12.47 -12.98
CA ARG A 18 -14.40 -12.99 -14.37
C ARG A 18 -15.42 -12.34 -15.29
N GLN A 19 -16.50 -11.82 -14.73
CA GLN A 19 -17.52 -11.06 -15.46
C GLN A 19 -17.37 -9.54 -15.30
N LEU A 20 -16.40 -9.09 -14.49
CA LEU A 20 -16.19 -7.68 -14.14
C LEU A 20 -14.93 -7.09 -14.79
N ALA A 21 -14.04 -7.93 -15.29
CA ALA A 21 -12.79 -7.52 -15.91
C ALA A 21 -12.44 -8.42 -17.09
N ASP A 22 -11.92 -7.84 -18.17
CA ASP A 22 -11.45 -8.57 -19.35
C ASP A 22 -10.25 -9.48 -19.04
N SER A 23 -9.45 -9.10 -18.04
CA SER A 23 -8.31 -9.88 -17.59
C SER A 23 -8.07 -9.74 -16.10
N ILE A 24 -7.79 -10.87 -15.45
CA ILE A 24 -7.38 -10.94 -14.05
C ILE A 24 -5.90 -11.29 -14.01
N VAL A 25 -5.07 -10.27 -13.79
CA VAL A 25 -3.63 -10.48 -13.61
C VAL A 25 -3.39 -11.24 -12.31
N ALA A 26 -2.72 -12.39 -12.42
CA ALA A 26 -2.26 -13.24 -11.32
C ALA A 26 -1.36 -12.46 -10.33
N PRO A 27 -1.01 -13.06 -9.16
CA PRO A 27 -0.03 -12.45 -8.26
C PRO A 27 1.24 -12.08 -9.02
N ALA A 28 1.53 -10.79 -9.06
CA ALA A 28 2.64 -10.18 -9.77
C ALA A 28 3.11 -8.98 -8.94
N ASP A 29 4.33 -8.52 -9.18
CA ASP A 29 4.81 -7.28 -8.57
C ASP A 29 3.92 -6.09 -9.03
N PRO A 30 3.23 -5.38 -8.11
CA PRO A 30 2.46 -4.20 -8.46
C PRO A 30 3.29 -3.11 -9.12
N ALA A 31 4.54 -2.90 -8.70
CA ALA A 31 5.39 -1.85 -9.25
C ALA A 31 5.68 -2.08 -10.75
N ALA A 32 5.96 -3.33 -11.13
CA ALA A 32 6.14 -3.73 -12.53
C ALA A 32 4.85 -3.54 -13.38
N LEU A 33 3.67 -3.65 -12.77
CA LEU A 33 2.39 -3.43 -13.47
C LEU A 33 2.12 -1.94 -13.69
N LEU A 34 2.48 -1.09 -12.73
CA LEU A 34 2.28 0.37 -12.86
C LEU A 34 3.01 0.95 -14.07
N ALA A 35 4.14 0.38 -14.47
CA ALA A 35 4.86 0.77 -15.68
C ALA A 35 4.16 0.36 -16.99
N LYS A 36 3.09 -0.45 -16.93
CA LYS A 36 2.41 -1.05 -18.08
C LYS A 36 0.94 -0.60 -18.24
N VAL A 37 0.47 0.28 -17.37
CA VAL A 37 -0.93 0.75 -17.37
C VAL A 37 -0.99 2.24 -17.68
N GLN A 38 -2.09 2.66 -18.30
CA GLN A 38 -2.32 4.06 -18.65
C GLN A 38 -3.03 4.82 -17.51
N GLU A 39 -3.74 4.10 -16.63
CA GLU A 39 -4.48 4.67 -15.50
C GLU A 39 -4.67 3.60 -14.42
N VAL A 40 -4.77 4.03 -13.16
CA VAL A 40 -5.14 3.18 -12.02
C VAL A 40 -6.48 3.61 -11.44
N TRP A 41 -7.41 2.66 -11.35
CA TRP A 41 -8.68 2.83 -10.65
C TRP A 41 -8.61 2.16 -9.27
N THR A 42 -8.97 2.89 -8.22
CA THR A 42 -8.83 2.41 -6.85
C THR A 42 -9.96 2.91 -5.96
N MET A 43 -10.31 2.13 -4.92
CA MET A 43 -11.16 2.62 -3.84
C MET A 43 -10.32 3.41 -2.84
N THR A 44 -9.51 2.72 -2.04
CA THR A 44 -8.67 3.32 -0.99
C THR A 44 -7.29 2.67 -0.88
N SER A 45 -6.88 1.86 -1.86
CA SER A 45 -5.60 1.15 -1.82
C SER A 45 -4.41 2.10 -1.83
N LEU A 46 -3.35 1.78 -1.07
CA LEU A 46 -2.09 2.53 -1.11
C LEU A 46 -1.44 2.50 -2.50
N LEU A 47 -1.76 1.50 -3.34
CA LEU A 47 -1.29 1.41 -4.72
C LEU A 47 -1.64 2.65 -5.56
N GLY A 48 -2.75 3.33 -5.25
CA GLY A 48 -3.09 4.58 -5.94
C GLY A 48 -2.13 5.72 -5.62
N PHE A 49 -1.62 5.81 -4.38
CA PHE A 49 -0.57 6.77 -4.04
C PHE A 49 0.73 6.43 -4.77
N GLU A 50 1.07 5.15 -4.82
CA GLU A 50 2.26 4.65 -5.51
C GLU A 50 2.22 4.95 -7.03
N ALA A 51 1.03 4.88 -7.63
CA ALA A 51 0.78 5.25 -9.02
C ALA A 51 0.97 6.75 -9.25
N LEU A 52 0.46 7.62 -8.35
CA LEU A 52 0.69 9.07 -8.41
C LEU A 52 2.17 9.42 -8.41
N VAL A 53 2.95 8.81 -7.52
CA VAL A 53 4.42 9.02 -7.43
C VAL A 53 5.13 8.67 -8.75
N ARG A 54 4.58 7.71 -9.50
CA ARG A 54 5.10 7.30 -10.83
C ARG A 54 4.53 8.10 -12.00
N GLY A 55 3.72 9.12 -11.74
CA GLY A 55 3.09 9.93 -12.78
C GLY A 55 1.98 9.20 -13.54
N VAL A 56 1.46 8.08 -13.01
CA VAL A 56 0.33 7.37 -13.61
C VAL A 56 -0.97 8.04 -13.15
N PRO A 57 -1.89 8.40 -14.07
CA PRO A 57 -3.20 8.93 -13.72
C PRO A 57 -3.98 8.00 -12.78
N VAL A 58 -4.69 8.58 -11.80
CA VAL A 58 -5.44 7.81 -10.80
C VAL A 58 -6.87 8.30 -10.67
N THR A 59 -7.82 7.37 -10.81
CA THR A 59 -9.24 7.57 -10.49
C THR A 59 -9.59 6.92 -9.16
N CYS A 60 -10.17 7.70 -8.24
CA CYS A 60 -10.56 7.28 -6.90
C CYS A 60 -12.09 7.15 -6.78
N LEU A 61 -12.55 5.93 -6.46
CA LEU A 61 -13.95 5.65 -6.12
C LEU A 61 -14.24 5.84 -4.62
N GLY A 62 -13.20 5.81 -3.77
CA GLY A 62 -13.26 6.12 -2.35
C GLY A 62 -12.56 7.43 -2.00
N ALA A 63 -12.26 7.63 -0.72
CA ALA A 63 -11.63 8.85 -0.20
C ALA A 63 -10.29 8.59 0.54
N PRO A 64 -9.29 7.93 -0.10
CA PRO A 64 -8.00 7.70 0.53
C PRO A 64 -7.29 9.02 0.87
N PHE A 65 -6.21 8.96 1.66
CA PHE A 65 -5.53 10.17 2.14
C PHE A 65 -5.03 11.08 1.01
N TYR A 66 -4.72 10.53 -0.17
CA TYR A 66 -4.22 11.23 -1.35
C TYR A 66 -5.31 11.74 -2.30
N ALA A 67 -6.58 11.37 -2.11
CA ALA A 67 -7.70 11.87 -2.90
C ALA A 67 -8.15 13.27 -2.47
N GLY A 68 -8.84 14.03 -3.33
CA GLY A 68 -9.45 15.31 -2.99
C GLY A 68 -8.52 16.52 -2.98
N TRP A 69 -7.24 16.32 -3.29
CA TRP A 69 -6.22 17.37 -3.33
C TRP A 69 -5.98 17.95 -4.73
N GLY A 70 -6.71 17.47 -5.75
CA GLY A 70 -6.52 17.86 -7.14
C GLY A 70 -5.47 17.05 -7.92
N LEU A 71 -4.89 16.03 -7.29
CA LEU A 71 -3.92 15.12 -7.91
C LEU A 71 -4.56 13.86 -8.51
N THR A 72 -5.84 13.62 -8.22
CA THR A 72 -6.62 12.44 -8.64
C THR A 72 -7.93 12.87 -9.27
N ARG A 73 -8.50 11.99 -10.11
CA ARG A 73 -9.90 12.10 -10.53
C ARG A 73 -10.78 11.43 -9.46
N ASP A 74 -11.44 12.22 -8.65
CA ASP A 74 -12.27 11.71 -7.55
C ASP A 74 -13.72 11.57 -7.99
N LEU A 75 -14.22 10.34 -8.03
CA LEU A 75 -15.64 10.02 -8.28
C LEU A 75 -16.40 9.73 -6.98
N GLY A 76 -15.69 9.40 -5.91
CA GLY A 76 -16.25 9.20 -4.58
C GLY A 76 -16.47 10.50 -3.80
N PRO A 77 -17.21 10.45 -2.67
CA PRO A 77 -17.40 11.60 -1.81
C PRO A 77 -16.06 12.09 -1.25
N ARG A 78 -15.77 13.38 -1.46
CA ARG A 78 -14.53 14.01 -0.98
C ARG A 78 -14.77 14.67 0.37
N PRO A 79 -13.84 14.55 1.33
CA PRO A 79 -13.97 15.29 2.59
C PRO A 79 -13.86 16.80 2.35
N ASP A 80 -14.82 17.58 2.87
CA ASP A 80 -14.92 19.03 2.66
C ASP A 80 -13.66 19.79 3.09
N ARG A 81 -12.92 19.27 4.07
CA ARG A 81 -11.66 19.85 4.56
C ARG A 81 -10.51 19.85 3.55
N ARG A 82 -10.62 19.12 2.42
CA ARG A 82 -9.55 19.02 1.40
C ARG A 82 -9.64 20.14 0.37
N ILE A 83 -9.49 21.37 0.85
CA ILE A 83 -9.63 22.59 0.06
C ILE A 83 -8.32 23.05 -0.60
N THR A 84 -7.17 22.68 -0.02
CA THR A 84 -5.87 23.04 -0.59
C THR A 84 -5.58 22.21 -1.86
N ARG A 85 -4.62 22.69 -2.65
CA ARG A 85 -4.19 22.07 -3.90
C ARG A 85 -2.67 21.88 -3.89
N PRO A 86 -2.16 20.97 -3.03
CA PRO A 86 -0.74 20.68 -3.01
C PRO A 86 -0.30 20.04 -4.33
N ASP A 87 0.92 20.32 -4.73
CA ASP A 87 1.56 19.51 -5.76
C ASP A 87 1.93 18.12 -5.23
N LEU A 88 2.38 17.24 -6.13
CA LEU A 88 2.74 15.88 -5.77
C LEU A 88 3.89 15.83 -4.76
N ALA A 89 4.89 16.72 -4.88
CA ALA A 89 6.05 16.74 -3.99
C ALA A 89 5.64 17.12 -2.56
N GLN A 90 4.74 18.08 -2.40
CA GLN A 90 4.17 18.48 -1.12
C GLN A 90 3.36 17.34 -0.47
N LEU A 91 2.55 16.62 -1.25
CA LEU A 91 1.83 15.46 -0.74
C LEU A 91 2.80 14.33 -0.33
N VAL A 92 3.83 14.06 -1.13
CA VAL A 92 4.88 13.07 -0.82
C VAL A 92 5.63 13.46 0.45
N HIS A 93 6.03 14.72 0.58
CA HIS A 93 6.68 15.22 1.79
C HIS A 93 5.78 15.02 3.01
N ALA A 94 4.51 15.42 2.94
CA ALA A 94 3.59 15.23 4.05
C ALA A 94 3.43 13.74 4.42
N ALA A 95 3.26 12.86 3.43
CA ALA A 95 2.94 11.45 3.65
C ALA A 95 4.13 10.56 4.02
N LEU A 96 5.34 10.88 3.53
CA LEU A 96 6.53 10.05 3.67
C LEU A 96 7.65 10.71 4.49
N ILE A 97 7.55 12.00 4.82
CA ILE A 97 8.60 12.72 5.57
C ILE A 97 8.01 13.31 6.84
N GLY A 98 7.01 14.19 6.72
CA GLY A 98 6.48 14.96 7.85
C GLY A 98 5.57 14.15 8.79
N TYR A 99 4.78 13.22 8.24
CA TYR A 99 3.82 12.43 9.03
C TYR A 99 4.43 11.20 9.72
N PRO A 100 5.18 10.31 9.02
CA PRO A 100 5.70 9.09 9.63
C PRO A 100 6.96 9.32 10.46
N ARG A 101 7.28 8.35 11.32
CA ARG A 101 8.56 8.26 12.03
C ARG A 101 9.26 6.99 11.59
N TYR A 102 10.55 7.08 11.29
CA TYR A 102 11.36 5.93 10.88
C TYR A 102 12.31 5.50 12.00
N TRP A 103 12.63 4.22 11.98
CA TRP A 103 13.53 3.58 12.91
C TRP A 103 14.56 2.78 12.13
N ASP A 104 15.84 3.06 12.34
CA ASP A 104 16.91 2.26 11.74
C ASP A 104 17.12 1.00 12.58
N PRO A 105 16.85 -0.20 12.05
CA PRO A 105 17.04 -1.44 12.79
C PRO A 105 18.51 -1.78 13.03
N VAL A 106 19.44 -1.18 12.27
CA VAL A 106 20.89 -1.40 12.42
C VAL A 106 21.44 -0.52 13.53
N SER A 107 21.27 0.80 13.45
CA SER A 107 21.76 1.72 14.49
C SER A 107 20.90 1.71 15.76
N ARG A 108 19.68 1.16 15.69
CA ARG A 108 18.68 1.18 16.77
C ARG A 108 18.38 2.60 17.27
N ARG A 109 18.17 3.53 16.34
CA ARG A 109 17.85 4.93 16.63
C ARG A 109 16.75 5.44 15.68
N PRO A 110 16.01 6.50 16.07
CA PRO A 110 15.18 7.23 15.12
C PRO A 110 16.05 7.70 13.93
N CYS A 111 15.51 7.58 12.72
CA CYS A 111 16.21 7.97 11.50
C CYS A 111 15.28 8.76 10.57
N PRO A 112 15.83 9.50 9.61
CA PRO A 112 15.05 10.11 8.53
C PRO A 112 14.72 9.07 7.44
N VAL A 113 13.81 9.39 6.52
CA VAL A 113 13.32 8.44 5.50
C VAL A 113 14.43 7.98 4.56
N GLU A 114 15.41 8.83 4.29
CA GLU A 114 16.54 8.57 3.41
C GLU A 114 17.36 7.38 3.93
N VAL A 115 17.61 7.34 5.24
CA VAL A 115 18.29 6.19 5.86
C VAL A 115 17.45 4.92 5.72
N ALA A 116 16.14 4.99 5.90
CA ALA A 116 15.28 3.82 5.73
C ALA A 116 15.26 3.31 4.27
N LEU A 117 15.28 4.22 3.30
CA LEU A 117 15.38 3.90 1.88
C LEU A 117 16.73 3.26 1.54
N ASP A 118 17.84 3.79 2.04
CA ASP A 118 19.17 3.23 1.83
C ASP A 118 19.28 1.80 2.39
N ARG A 119 18.73 1.56 3.59
CA ARG A 119 18.68 0.20 4.18
C ARG A 119 17.88 -0.78 3.33
N LEU A 120 16.73 -0.35 2.81
CA LEU A 120 15.89 -1.15 1.91
C LEU A 120 16.61 -1.46 0.61
N ALA A 121 17.26 -0.47 -0.01
CA ALA A 121 17.97 -0.61 -1.26
C ALA A 121 19.21 -1.51 -1.12
N ALA A 122 19.96 -1.38 -0.03
CA ALA A 122 21.13 -2.20 0.26
C ALA A 122 20.78 -3.61 0.78
N GLY A 123 19.52 -3.87 1.15
CA GLY A 123 19.09 -5.13 1.76
C GLY A 123 19.57 -5.31 3.21
N GLU A 124 20.00 -4.23 3.87
CA GLU A 124 20.55 -4.21 5.22
C GLU A 124 19.45 -4.21 6.29
N ILE A 125 18.46 -5.08 6.12
CA ILE A 125 17.34 -5.24 7.04
C ILE A 125 17.52 -6.55 7.79
N PRO A 126 17.40 -6.56 9.13
CA PRO A 126 17.48 -7.80 9.89
C PRO A 126 16.42 -8.79 9.39
N HIS A 127 16.89 -9.95 8.97
CA HIS A 127 15.99 -11.01 8.55
C HIS A 127 15.45 -11.71 9.80
N PRO A 128 14.12 -11.84 9.96
CA PRO A 128 13.58 -12.54 11.12
C PRO A 128 14.15 -13.95 11.19
N GLY A 129 14.70 -14.29 12.37
CA GLY A 129 15.25 -15.60 12.67
C GLY A 129 14.22 -16.71 12.40
N ARG A 130 14.70 -17.94 12.19
CA ARG A 130 13.84 -19.09 11.84
C ARG A 130 12.69 -19.28 12.84
N MET A 131 12.95 -19.04 14.13
CA MET A 131 11.94 -19.09 15.20
C MET A 131 10.86 -18.00 15.04
N ASN A 132 11.24 -16.75 14.79
CA ASN A 132 10.27 -15.66 14.55
C ASN A 132 9.39 -15.93 13.32
N ARG A 133 9.97 -16.50 12.26
CA ARG A 133 9.19 -16.93 11.07
C ARG A 133 8.20 -18.04 11.40
N LEU A 134 8.61 -19.03 12.20
CA LEU A 134 7.74 -20.12 12.62
C LEU A 134 6.59 -19.59 13.48
N LEU A 135 6.91 -18.75 14.47
CA LEU A 135 5.93 -18.11 15.36
C LEU A 135 4.95 -17.23 14.59
N SER A 136 5.42 -16.41 13.64
CA SER A 136 4.55 -15.57 12.80
C SER A 136 3.59 -16.40 11.94
N ARG A 137 4.06 -17.53 11.37
CA ARG A 137 3.19 -18.46 10.62
C ARG A 137 2.15 -19.13 11.50
N LEU A 138 2.55 -19.54 12.71
CA LEU A 138 1.62 -20.12 13.70
C LEU A 138 0.59 -19.09 14.15
N GLN A 139 1.02 -17.86 14.43
CA GLN A 139 0.13 -16.74 14.76
C GLN A 139 -0.86 -16.46 13.63
N GLY A 140 -0.41 -16.41 12.37
CA GLY A 140 -1.30 -16.20 11.21
C GLY A 140 -2.34 -17.32 11.06
N ARG A 141 -1.94 -18.58 11.29
CA ARG A 141 -2.88 -19.71 11.29
C ARG A 141 -3.89 -19.64 12.43
N LEU A 142 -3.43 -19.33 13.65
CA LEU A 142 -4.28 -19.22 14.83
C LEU A 142 -5.20 -17.99 14.80
N ALA A 143 -4.81 -16.92 14.11
CA ALA A 143 -5.65 -15.73 13.92
C ALA A 143 -6.96 -16.06 13.16
N GLY A 144 -6.94 -17.04 12.24
CA GLY A 144 -8.17 -17.55 11.60
C GLY A 144 -9.11 -18.26 12.57
N TYR A 145 -8.59 -18.73 13.70
CA TYR A 145 -9.35 -19.39 14.79
C TYR A 145 -9.65 -18.44 15.97
N ALA A 146 -9.48 -17.12 15.80
CA ALA A 146 -9.74 -16.15 16.86
C ALA A 146 -11.18 -16.21 17.44
N HIS A 147 -12.12 -16.81 16.71
CA HIS A 147 -13.50 -17.05 17.15
C HIS A 147 -13.62 -18.14 18.23
N LEU A 148 -12.61 -18.98 18.46
CA LEU A 148 -12.58 -19.98 19.54
C LEU A 148 -12.11 -19.41 20.89
N TRP A 149 -11.59 -18.16 20.89
CA TRP A 149 -10.98 -17.52 22.05
C TRP A 149 -11.66 -16.18 22.40
N ARG A 150 -12.87 -15.95 21.87
CA ARG A 150 -13.82 -14.91 22.30
C ARG A 150 -14.97 -15.58 23.04
#